data_AF-X1ING6-F1
#
_entry.id   AF-X1ING6-F1
#
_cell.length_a   1.000
_cell.length_b   1.000
_cell.length_c   1.000
_cell.angle_alpha   90.00
_cell.angle_beta   90.00
_cell.angle_gamma   90.00
#
_symmetry.space_group_name_H-M   'P 1'
#
loop_
_entity.id
_entity.type
_entity.pdbx_description
1 polymer ?
#
loop_
_entity_poly.entity_id
_entity_poly.type
_entity_poly.pdbx_seq_one_letter_code
_entity_poly.pdbx_strand_id
1 'polypeptide(L)'
;NDIEVIKDVLEENGIHKIKHFKWPPVLNSEYYAEIEELDWVIIDIGETTMRSGIVGYLHGCFIPMLRLLKGFNSIDQIKNQECFQGLYGGLEVGYQKDIIVWETLKSLKRDIESRLITILETPKRISTIVEGKEYFSKAALRKDAVFLSYSGNDDSYASELSLELKKRFQRVFDYKDSESITPGEPWLKEIFDRLSTSALGILLVSSNYLASGNCKHEAQEIISMSD
;
A
#
# COMPACT_ATOMS: atom_id res chain seq x y z
N ASN A 1 14.64 -15.29 -15.87
CA ASN A 1 13.49 -16.20 -15.78
C ASN A 1 12.60 -15.67 -14.67
N ASP A 2 11.34 -15.37 -14.93
CA ASP A 2 10.41 -14.80 -13.95
C ASP A 2 10.08 -15.80 -12.83
N ILE A 3 9.90 -17.08 -13.17
CA ILE A 3 9.64 -18.15 -12.20
C ILE A 3 10.77 -18.25 -11.15
N GLU A 4 12.03 -18.17 -11.58
CA GLU A 4 13.16 -18.26 -10.66
C GLU A 4 13.22 -17.04 -9.73
N VAL A 5 12.97 -15.83 -10.26
CA VAL A 5 12.89 -14.62 -9.42
C VAL A 5 11.79 -14.76 -8.36
N ILE A 6 10.64 -15.31 -8.73
CA ILE A 6 9.54 -15.53 -7.78
C ILE A 6 9.95 -16.53 -6.70
N LYS A 7 10.55 -17.67 -7.07
CA LYS A 7 11.03 -18.67 -6.10
C LYS A 7 12.07 -18.10 -5.16
N ASP A 8 13.07 -17.40 -5.69
CA ASP A 8 14.14 -16.79 -4.90
C ASP A 8 13.54 -15.86 -3.84
N VAL A 9 12.58 -15.00 -4.23
CA VAL A 9 11.91 -14.09 -3.29
C VAL A 9 11.12 -14.84 -2.23
N LEU A 10 10.43 -15.92 -2.58
CA LEU A 10 9.67 -16.73 -1.62
C LEU A 10 10.59 -17.41 -0.61
N GLU A 11 11.69 -18.00 -1.09
CA GLU A 11 12.68 -18.68 -0.24
C GLU A 11 13.41 -17.69 0.68
N GLU A 12 13.80 -16.52 0.17
CA GLU A 12 14.38 -15.41 0.95
C GLU A 12 13.45 -14.94 2.09
N ASN A 13 12.13 -15.09 1.91
CA ASN A 13 11.11 -14.74 2.91
C ASN A 13 10.61 -15.94 3.74
N GLY A 14 11.34 -17.06 3.73
CA GLY A 14 11.07 -18.22 4.61
C GLY A 14 9.97 -19.17 4.11
N ILE A 15 9.54 -19.04 2.85
CA ILE A 15 8.55 -19.93 2.24
C ILE A 15 9.28 -21.00 1.44
N HIS A 16 9.41 -22.19 2.03
CA HIS A 16 10.18 -23.29 1.42
C HIS A 16 9.32 -24.39 0.78
N LYS A 17 8.03 -24.47 1.11
CA LYS A 17 7.10 -25.44 0.53
C LYS A 17 6.45 -24.86 -0.73
N ILE A 18 7.22 -24.75 -1.79
CA ILE A 18 6.77 -24.18 -3.06
C ILE A 18 6.43 -25.31 -4.02
N LYS A 19 5.20 -25.31 -4.54
CA LYS A 19 4.76 -26.22 -5.60
C LYS A 19 4.54 -25.44 -6.90
N HIS A 20 5.23 -25.84 -7.96
CA HIS A 20 5.08 -25.24 -9.28
C HIS A 20 4.18 -26.11 -10.15
N PHE A 21 3.05 -25.56 -10.56
CA PHE A 21 2.11 -26.23 -11.46
C PHE A 21 2.49 -26.01 -12.91
N LYS A 22 2.36 -27.06 -13.73
CA LYS A 22 2.64 -26.95 -15.17
C LYS A 22 1.56 -26.12 -15.85
N TRP A 23 1.99 -25.28 -16.79
CA TRP A 23 1.13 -24.51 -17.67
C TRP A 23 1.16 -25.10 -19.09
N PRO A 24 0.00 -25.24 -19.78
CA PRO A 24 -1.36 -25.01 -19.30
C PRO A 24 -1.82 -26.09 -18.31
N PRO A 25 -2.76 -25.77 -17.40
CA PRO A 25 -3.26 -26.72 -16.42
C PRO A 25 -4.10 -27.80 -17.10
N VAL A 26 -3.97 -29.03 -16.63
CA VAL A 26 -4.89 -30.13 -16.96
C VAL A 26 -5.81 -30.29 -15.75
N LEU A 27 -7.06 -29.87 -15.88
CA LEU A 27 -8.04 -29.93 -14.80
C LEU A 27 -8.54 -31.37 -14.63
N ASN A 28 -7.81 -32.16 -13.84
CA ASN A 28 -8.17 -33.52 -13.47
C ASN A 28 -8.31 -33.64 -11.94
N SER A 29 -8.73 -34.81 -11.46
CA SER A 29 -8.91 -35.07 -10.03
C SER A 29 -7.63 -34.88 -9.21
N GLU A 30 -6.48 -35.22 -9.78
CA GLU A 30 -5.18 -35.03 -9.12
C GLU A 30 -4.90 -33.53 -8.94
N TYR A 31 -5.03 -32.73 -10.00
CA TYR A 31 -4.83 -31.29 -9.96
C TYR A 31 -5.74 -30.60 -8.94
N TYR A 32 -7.01 -31.02 -8.83
CA TYR A 32 -7.92 -30.49 -7.83
C TYR A 32 -7.50 -30.83 -6.40
N ALA A 33 -7.12 -32.09 -6.13
CA ALA A 33 -6.61 -32.49 -4.83
C ALA A 33 -5.35 -31.71 -4.44
N GLU A 34 -4.45 -31.49 -5.40
CA GLU A 34 -3.23 -30.70 -5.17
C GLU A 34 -3.51 -29.22 -4.86
N ILE A 35 -4.58 -28.65 -5.44
CA ILE A 35 -4.97 -27.27 -5.21
C ILE A 35 -5.60 -27.08 -3.83
N GLU A 36 -6.37 -28.05 -3.34
CA GLU A 36 -7.01 -27.98 -2.01
C GLU A 36 -6.00 -27.95 -0.86
N GLU A 37 -4.78 -28.44 -1.09
CA GLU A 37 -3.69 -28.41 -0.10
C GLU A 37 -2.94 -27.07 -0.04
N LEU A 38 -3.24 -26.12 -0.93
CA LEU A 38 -2.52 -24.84 -1.01
C LEU A 38 -3.07 -23.83 -0.01
N ASP A 39 -2.18 -23.21 0.77
CA ASP A 39 -2.53 -22.06 1.61
C ASP A 39 -2.89 -20.82 0.76
N TRP A 40 -2.18 -20.64 -0.36
CA TRP A 40 -2.37 -19.56 -1.33
C TRP A 40 -1.59 -19.86 -2.62
N VAL A 41 -1.84 -19.11 -3.69
CA VAL A 41 -1.19 -19.31 -4.99
C VAL A 41 -0.73 -17.99 -5.64
N ILE A 42 0.42 -18.02 -6.32
CA ILE A 42 0.83 -16.96 -7.24
C ILE A 42 0.39 -17.35 -8.64
N ILE A 43 -0.36 -16.49 -9.31
CA ILE A 43 -0.91 -16.79 -10.64
C ILE A 43 -0.81 -15.62 -11.59
N ASP A 44 -0.39 -15.87 -12.83
CA ASP A 44 -0.49 -14.91 -13.92
C ASP A 44 -1.95 -14.76 -14.35
N ILE A 45 -2.44 -13.53 -14.50
CA ILE A 45 -3.80 -13.22 -14.94
C ILE A 45 -3.84 -12.61 -16.35
N GLY A 46 -2.85 -12.94 -17.18
CA GLY A 46 -2.85 -12.61 -18.59
C GLY A 46 -4.03 -13.23 -19.34
N GLU A 47 -4.26 -12.75 -20.57
CA GLU A 47 -5.40 -13.15 -21.41
C GLU A 47 -5.50 -14.68 -21.60
N THR A 48 -4.38 -15.35 -21.85
CA THR A 48 -4.33 -16.81 -22.01
C THR A 48 -4.74 -17.53 -20.73
N THR A 49 -4.31 -17.03 -19.58
CA THR A 49 -4.60 -17.66 -18.29
C THR A 49 -6.05 -17.47 -17.90
N MET A 50 -6.58 -16.26 -18.09
CA MET A 50 -7.99 -15.95 -17.89
C MET A 50 -8.92 -16.83 -18.73
N ARG A 51 -8.58 -17.05 -20.02
CA ARG A 51 -9.36 -17.92 -20.92
C ARG A 51 -9.40 -19.39 -20.53
N SER A 52 -8.41 -19.87 -19.77
CA SER A 52 -8.40 -21.26 -19.30
C SER A 52 -9.46 -21.55 -18.23
N GLY A 53 -10.03 -20.51 -17.62
CA GLY A 53 -11.00 -20.63 -16.52
C GLY A 53 -10.39 -20.94 -15.15
N ILE A 54 -9.09 -21.24 -15.06
CA ILE A 54 -8.43 -21.58 -13.78
C ILE A 54 -8.53 -20.46 -12.75
N VAL A 55 -8.41 -19.21 -13.17
CA VAL A 55 -8.49 -18.05 -12.26
C VAL A 55 -9.89 -17.94 -11.67
N GLY A 56 -10.93 -18.18 -12.48
CA GLY A 56 -12.32 -18.23 -12.02
C GLY A 56 -12.57 -19.40 -11.07
N TYR A 57 -11.99 -20.57 -11.35
CA TYR A 57 -12.07 -21.74 -10.47
C TYR A 57 -11.43 -21.46 -9.10
N LEU A 58 -10.17 -21.00 -9.07
CA LEU A 58 -9.46 -20.66 -7.83
C LEU A 58 -10.22 -19.61 -7.02
N HIS A 59 -10.78 -18.61 -7.70
CA HIS A 59 -11.61 -17.58 -7.08
C HIS A 59 -12.90 -18.16 -6.46
N GLY A 60 -13.62 -19.02 -7.20
CA GLY A 60 -14.83 -19.67 -6.71
C GLY A 60 -14.60 -20.64 -5.55
N CYS A 61 -13.41 -21.24 -5.48
CA CYS A 61 -12.95 -22.06 -4.36
C CYS A 61 -12.40 -21.24 -3.18
N PHE A 62 -12.42 -19.90 -3.26
CA PHE A 62 -11.89 -18.99 -2.24
C PHE A 62 -10.41 -19.22 -1.91
N ILE A 63 -9.63 -19.69 -2.88
CA ILE A 63 -8.19 -19.89 -2.68
C ILE A 63 -7.51 -18.52 -2.72
N PRO A 64 -6.76 -18.12 -1.68
CA PRO A 64 -6.06 -16.84 -1.67
C PRO A 64 -5.05 -16.76 -2.81
N MET A 65 -5.02 -15.63 -3.51
CA MET A 65 -4.23 -15.46 -4.72
C MET A 65 -3.41 -14.18 -4.66
N LEU A 66 -2.12 -14.27 -5.01
CA LEU A 66 -1.32 -13.14 -5.45
C LEU A 66 -1.27 -13.14 -6.97
N ARG A 67 -1.89 -12.15 -7.60
CA ARG A 67 -2.10 -12.13 -9.05
C ARG A 67 -1.05 -11.28 -9.73
N LEU A 68 -0.47 -11.79 -10.80
CA LEU A 68 0.57 -11.13 -11.57
C LEU A 68 0.03 -10.75 -12.94
N LEU A 69 0.37 -9.54 -13.41
CA LEU A 69 0.08 -9.13 -14.77
C LEU A 69 1.29 -8.40 -15.35
N LYS A 70 1.86 -8.97 -16.40
CA LYS A 70 3.06 -8.46 -17.06
C LYS A 70 2.72 -7.41 -18.12
N GLY A 71 3.59 -6.41 -18.28
CA GLY A 71 3.54 -5.43 -19.36
C GLY A 71 2.84 -4.12 -19.01
N PHE A 72 2.66 -3.84 -17.71
CA PHE A 72 2.01 -2.63 -17.22
C PHE A 72 2.76 -2.03 -16.04
N ASN A 73 2.71 -0.70 -15.93
CA ASN A 73 3.36 0.06 -14.86
C ASN A 73 2.40 0.44 -13.72
N SER A 74 1.09 0.40 -13.95
CA SER A 74 0.11 0.72 -12.90
C SER A 74 -1.22 -0.01 -13.10
N ILE A 75 -1.97 -0.15 -12.00
CA ILE A 75 -3.32 -0.73 -12.01
C ILE A 75 -4.28 0.12 -12.86
N ASP A 76 -4.07 1.43 -12.93
CA ASP A 76 -4.92 2.33 -13.72
C ASP A 76 -4.89 2.01 -15.21
N GLN A 77 -3.75 1.52 -15.74
CA GLN A 77 -3.61 1.12 -17.14
C GLN A 77 -4.44 -0.12 -17.49
N ILE A 78 -4.72 -0.97 -16.49
CA ILE A 78 -5.39 -2.26 -16.71
C ILE A 78 -6.88 -2.23 -16.38
N LYS A 79 -7.38 -1.15 -15.80
CA LYS A 79 -8.80 -1.02 -15.40
C LYS A 79 -9.77 -1.33 -16.54
N ASN A 80 -9.41 -0.99 -17.78
CA ASN A 80 -10.27 -1.20 -18.95
C ASN A 80 -9.99 -2.53 -19.68
N GLN A 81 -9.05 -3.35 -19.19
CA GLN A 81 -8.72 -4.63 -19.83
C GLN A 81 -9.78 -5.69 -19.49
N GLU A 82 -10.09 -6.55 -20.45
CA GLU A 82 -11.08 -7.62 -20.26
C GLU A 82 -10.71 -8.57 -19.12
N CYS A 83 -9.41 -8.89 -18.97
CA CYS A 83 -8.91 -9.73 -17.88
C CYS A 83 -9.18 -9.14 -16.50
N PHE A 84 -9.17 -7.80 -16.38
CA PHE A 84 -9.49 -7.10 -15.15
C PHE A 84 -11.01 -7.01 -14.95
N GLN A 85 -11.75 -6.68 -16.00
CA GLN A 85 -13.20 -6.51 -15.93
C GLN A 85 -13.94 -7.82 -15.60
N GLY A 86 -13.48 -8.96 -16.12
CA GLY A 86 -14.13 -10.26 -15.91
C GLY A 86 -14.19 -10.74 -14.46
N LEU A 87 -13.22 -10.34 -13.61
CA LEU A 87 -13.19 -10.69 -12.19
C LEU A 87 -13.51 -9.52 -11.26
N TYR A 88 -13.26 -8.28 -11.69
CA TYR A 88 -13.25 -7.10 -10.82
C TYR A 88 -14.14 -5.95 -11.29
N GLY A 89 -14.63 -6.00 -12.53
CA GLY A 89 -15.41 -4.92 -13.13
C GLY A 89 -16.89 -4.94 -12.77
N GLY A 90 -17.44 -6.11 -12.43
CA GLY A 90 -18.87 -6.30 -12.19
C GLY A 90 -19.35 -5.96 -10.77
N LEU A 91 -18.43 -5.81 -9.80
CA LEU A 91 -18.76 -5.55 -8.39
C LEU A 91 -17.80 -4.49 -7.83
N GLU A 92 -18.37 -3.46 -7.21
CA GLU A 92 -17.70 -2.27 -6.66
C GLU A 92 -16.62 -2.55 -5.58
N VAL A 93 -16.45 -3.82 -5.19
CA VAL A 93 -15.63 -4.28 -4.05
C VAL A 93 -14.45 -5.16 -4.46
N GLY A 94 -14.04 -5.13 -5.72
CA GLY A 94 -12.84 -5.84 -6.17
C GLY A 94 -11.60 -5.44 -5.35
N TYR A 95 -11.00 -6.38 -4.62
CA TYR A 95 -9.81 -6.16 -3.80
C TYR A 95 -8.56 -6.01 -4.69
N GLN A 96 -8.39 -4.85 -5.33
CA GLN A 96 -7.29 -4.56 -6.27
C GLN A 96 -5.88 -4.65 -5.64
N LYS A 97 -5.80 -4.78 -4.30
CA LYS A 97 -4.54 -4.82 -3.55
C LYS A 97 -3.77 -6.13 -3.74
N ASP A 98 -4.36 -7.17 -4.30
CA ASP A 98 -3.68 -8.45 -4.51
C ASP A 98 -3.16 -8.64 -5.95
N ILE A 99 -3.24 -7.59 -6.78
CA ILE A 99 -2.73 -7.57 -8.16
C ILE A 99 -1.38 -6.83 -8.18
N ILE A 100 -0.35 -7.49 -8.69
CA ILE A 100 0.95 -6.92 -9.03
C ILE A 100 1.04 -6.77 -10.54
N VAL A 101 1.10 -5.52 -10.99
CA VAL A 101 1.46 -5.16 -12.36
C VAL A 101 2.96 -4.93 -12.44
N TRP A 102 3.61 -5.45 -13.48
CA TRP A 102 5.06 -5.31 -13.62
C TRP A 102 5.53 -5.29 -15.07
N GLU A 103 6.58 -4.51 -15.34
CA GLU A 103 7.27 -4.50 -16.65
C GLU A 103 8.67 -5.11 -16.58
N THR A 104 9.30 -5.06 -15.41
CA THR A 104 10.68 -5.52 -15.20
C THR A 104 10.77 -6.55 -14.09
N LEU A 105 11.79 -7.41 -14.13
CA LEU A 105 12.03 -8.37 -13.05
C LEU A 105 12.32 -7.67 -11.70
N LYS A 106 12.92 -6.47 -11.75
CA LYS A 106 13.18 -5.67 -10.56
C LYS A 106 11.90 -5.18 -9.90
N SER A 107 10.94 -4.67 -10.68
CA SER A 107 9.63 -4.26 -10.16
C SER A 107 8.83 -5.47 -9.63
N LEU A 108 8.88 -6.60 -10.34
CA LEU A 108 8.26 -7.86 -9.89
C LEU A 108 8.78 -8.29 -8.52
N LYS A 109 10.11 -8.37 -8.34
CA LYS A 109 10.75 -8.74 -7.07
C LYS A 109 10.30 -7.82 -5.94
N ARG A 110 10.47 -6.51 -6.11
CA ARG A 110 10.12 -5.49 -5.11
C ARG A 110 8.65 -5.59 -4.68
N ASP A 111 7.74 -5.77 -5.65
CA ASP A 111 6.31 -5.73 -5.37
C ASP A 111 5.83 -7.03 -4.74
N ILE A 112 6.42 -8.17 -5.08
CA ILE A 112 6.18 -9.44 -4.36
C ILE A 112 6.68 -9.33 -2.92
N GLU A 113 7.92 -8.87 -2.70
CA GLU A 113 8.48 -8.66 -1.36
C GLU A 113 7.55 -7.79 -0.50
N SER A 114 7.10 -6.66 -1.05
CA SER A 114 6.18 -5.78 -0.34
C SER A 114 4.85 -6.47 0.02
N ARG A 115 4.35 -7.39 -0.81
CA ARG A 115 3.11 -8.13 -0.53
C ARG A 115 3.32 -9.26 0.47
N LEU A 116 4.47 -9.93 0.43
CA LEU A 116 4.80 -10.99 1.38
C LEU A 116 4.81 -10.49 2.82
N ILE A 117 5.25 -9.25 3.06
CA ILE A 117 5.15 -8.62 4.39
C ILE A 117 3.71 -8.69 4.91
N THR A 118 2.73 -8.28 4.11
CA THR A 118 1.31 -8.29 4.52
C THR A 118 0.72 -9.71 4.60
N ILE A 119 1.13 -10.63 3.71
CA ILE A 119 0.62 -12.01 3.68
C ILE A 119 1.12 -12.80 4.89
N LEU A 120 2.38 -12.60 5.28
CA LEU A 120 3.03 -13.31 6.37
C LEU A 120 2.85 -12.63 7.73
N GLU A 121 2.36 -11.39 7.76
CA GLU A 121 2.02 -10.69 8.98
C GLU A 121 1.00 -11.49 9.80
N THR A 122 1.33 -11.77 11.06
CA THR A 122 0.40 -12.45 11.96
C THR A 122 -0.85 -11.57 12.13
N PRO A 123 -2.06 -12.08 11.84
CA PRO A 123 -3.26 -11.26 11.92
C PRO A 123 -3.44 -10.79 13.36
N LYS A 124 -3.48 -9.48 13.55
CA LYS A 124 -3.70 -8.88 14.86
C LYS A 124 -5.14 -9.19 15.30
N ARG A 125 -5.28 -10.19 16.16
CA ARG A 125 -6.56 -10.55 16.76
C ARG A 125 -6.91 -9.53 17.83
N ILE A 126 -8.00 -8.82 17.62
CA ILE A 126 -8.61 -8.00 18.66
C ILE A 126 -9.31 -8.97 19.61
N SER A 127 -8.71 -9.17 20.78
CA SER A 127 -9.15 -10.18 21.74
C SER A 127 -9.89 -9.58 22.93
N THR A 128 -9.76 -8.26 23.14
CA THR A 128 -10.39 -7.55 24.24
C THR A 128 -11.26 -6.39 23.78
N ILE A 129 -12.22 -6.00 24.62
CA ILE A 129 -13.08 -4.83 24.39
C ILE A 129 -12.25 -3.54 24.33
N VAL A 130 -11.17 -3.44 25.11
CA VAL A 130 -10.29 -2.27 25.14
C VAL A 130 -9.56 -2.13 23.79
N GLU A 131 -8.93 -3.21 23.32
CA GLU A 131 -8.28 -3.26 22.01
C GLU A 131 -9.27 -2.93 20.88
N GLY A 132 -10.50 -3.45 20.96
CA GLY A 132 -11.55 -3.19 19.99
C GLY A 132 -11.95 -1.72 19.98
N LYS A 133 -12.16 -1.14 21.16
CA LYS A 133 -12.52 0.27 21.29
C LYS A 133 -11.41 1.18 20.75
N GLU A 134 -10.15 0.88 21.05
CA GLU A 134 -9.01 1.62 20.49
C GLU A 134 -8.93 1.50 18.97
N TYR A 135 -9.06 0.29 18.44
CA TYR A 135 -9.04 0.04 17.00
C TYR A 135 -10.16 0.81 16.28
N PHE A 136 -11.41 0.68 16.74
CA PHE A 136 -12.55 1.35 16.12
C PHE A 136 -12.48 2.87 16.30
N SER A 137 -11.96 3.36 17.43
CA SER A 137 -11.75 4.80 17.61
C SER A 137 -10.70 5.34 16.64
N LYS A 138 -9.59 4.63 16.41
CA LYS A 138 -8.58 4.99 15.39
C LYS A 138 -9.13 4.88 13.98
N ALA A 139 -9.87 3.82 13.67
CA ALA A 139 -10.46 3.59 12.36
C ALA A 139 -11.56 4.61 12.02
N ALA A 140 -12.25 5.15 13.04
CA ALA A 140 -13.26 6.21 12.89
C ALA A 140 -12.65 7.59 12.58
N LEU A 141 -11.33 7.78 12.76
CA LEU A 141 -10.66 9.02 12.40
C LEU A 141 -10.60 9.19 10.88
N ARG A 142 -10.48 10.43 10.42
CA ARG A 142 -10.35 10.74 8.99
C ARG A 142 -9.05 10.17 8.44
N LYS A 143 -9.14 9.55 7.25
CA LYS A 143 -7.98 8.97 6.54
C LYS A 143 -7.10 10.03 5.88
N ASP A 144 -7.60 11.25 5.75
CA ASP A 144 -6.88 12.41 5.21
C ASP A 144 -5.56 12.63 5.94
N ALA A 145 -4.48 12.83 5.17
CA ALA A 145 -3.19 13.22 5.72
C ALA A 145 -3.18 14.73 5.95
N VAL A 146 -2.74 15.14 7.14
CA VAL A 146 -2.59 16.54 7.55
C VAL A 146 -1.11 16.86 7.69
N PHE A 147 -0.67 17.91 7.03
CA PHE A 147 0.67 18.47 7.15
C PHE A 147 0.61 19.72 8.03
N LEU A 148 1.40 19.77 9.12
CA LEU A 148 1.49 20.93 9.99
C LEU A 148 2.86 21.61 9.84
N SER A 149 2.88 22.85 9.35
CA SER A 149 4.08 23.71 9.27
C SER A 149 4.00 24.85 10.27
N TYR A 150 5.08 25.08 11.00
CA TYR A 150 5.20 26.04 12.11
C TYR A 150 6.66 26.47 12.31
N SER A 151 6.96 27.54 13.04
CA SER A 151 8.37 27.88 13.35
C SER A 151 8.89 27.02 14.50
N GLY A 152 10.17 26.64 14.51
CA GLY A 152 10.74 25.89 15.64
C GLY A 152 10.63 26.60 17.00
N ASN A 153 10.45 27.93 16.99
CA ASN A 153 10.21 28.71 18.21
C ASN A 153 8.74 28.64 18.70
N ASP A 154 7.84 28.03 17.93
CA ASP A 154 6.41 27.86 18.24
C ASP A 154 6.06 26.40 18.59
N ASP A 155 7.06 25.59 18.92
CA ASP A 155 6.95 24.15 19.19
C ASP A 155 5.90 23.79 20.24
N SER A 156 5.78 24.60 21.30
CA SER A 156 4.77 24.39 22.34
C SER A 156 3.34 24.48 21.81
N TYR A 157 3.07 25.46 20.95
CA TYR A 157 1.76 25.66 20.32
C TYR A 157 1.49 24.60 19.25
N ALA A 158 2.52 24.25 18.47
CA ALA A 158 2.42 23.21 17.45
C ALA A 158 2.16 21.83 18.06
N SER A 159 2.81 21.51 19.17
CA SER A 159 2.59 20.26 19.91
C SER A 159 1.16 20.11 20.40
N GLU A 160 0.57 21.19 20.97
CA GLU A 160 -0.83 21.19 21.42
C GLU A 160 -1.79 21.01 20.24
N LEU A 161 -1.56 21.72 19.14
CA LEU A 161 -2.36 21.60 17.92
C LEU A 161 -2.24 20.20 17.28
N SER A 162 -1.03 19.67 17.20
CA SER A 162 -0.73 18.32 16.70
C SER A 162 -1.48 17.26 17.50
N LEU A 163 -1.55 17.40 18.83
CA LEU A 163 -2.32 16.51 19.69
C LEU A 163 -3.82 16.52 19.37
N GLU A 164 -4.43 17.69 19.20
CA GLU A 164 -5.84 17.80 18.83
C GLU A 164 -6.14 17.28 17.42
N LEU A 165 -5.21 17.49 16.48
CA LEU A 165 -5.31 16.93 15.12
C LEU A 165 -5.23 15.40 15.14
N LYS A 166 -4.32 14.81 15.93
CA LYS A 166 -4.19 13.36 16.10
C LYS A 166 -5.44 12.69 16.71
N LYS A 167 -6.32 13.45 17.37
CA LYS A 167 -7.64 12.96 17.82
C LYS A 167 -8.69 12.89 16.71
N ARG A 168 -8.44 13.48 15.54
CA ARG A 168 -9.41 13.59 14.43
C ARG A 168 -8.92 12.95 13.13
N PHE A 169 -7.61 12.85 12.94
CA PHE A 169 -6.96 12.37 11.72
C PHE A 169 -6.05 11.19 12.03
N GLN A 170 -6.05 10.19 11.14
CA GLN A 170 -5.18 9.01 11.26
C GLN A 170 -3.71 9.33 10.97
N ARG A 171 -3.46 10.35 10.13
CA ARG A 171 -2.12 10.70 9.64
C ARG A 171 -1.90 12.19 9.82
N VAL A 172 -1.14 12.55 10.84
CA VAL A 172 -0.70 13.93 11.11
C VAL A 172 0.82 13.94 11.03
N PHE A 173 1.37 14.65 10.05
CA PHE A 173 2.81 14.81 9.88
C PHE A 173 3.25 16.12 10.53
N ASP A 174 4.16 16.00 11.49
CA ASP A 174 4.76 17.08 12.24
C ASP A 174 6.22 17.20 11.81
N TYR A 175 6.54 18.24 11.03
CA TYR A 175 7.81 18.31 10.30
C TYR A 175 9.03 18.60 11.19
N LYS A 176 8.83 19.02 12.44
CA LYS A 176 9.89 19.40 13.40
C LYS A 176 10.00 18.44 14.57
N ASP A 177 9.07 17.49 14.69
CA ASP A 177 9.19 16.39 15.65
C ASP A 177 10.43 15.56 15.30
N SER A 178 11.35 15.44 16.27
CA SER A 178 12.62 14.73 16.12
C SER A 178 12.47 13.24 15.77
N GLU A 179 11.26 12.69 15.85
CA GLU A 179 10.93 11.33 15.42
C GLU A 179 10.62 11.22 13.91
N SER A 180 10.35 12.34 13.22
CA SER A 180 9.81 12.33 11.85
C SER A 180 10.84 12.50 10.72
N ILE A 181 12.10 12.88 11.02
CA ILE A 181 13.14 13.09 9.99
C ILE A 181 14.45 12.42 10.42
N THR A 182 14.98 11.55 9.56
CA THR A 182 16.29 10.90 9.79
C THR A 182 17.42 11.86 9.37
N PRO A 183 18.40 12.17 10.24
CA PRO A 183 19.51 13.05 9.88
C PRO A 183 20.33 12.50 8.71
N GLY A 184 20.43 13.26 7.61
CA GLY A 184 21.26 12.94 6.45
C GLY A 184 20.51 12.76 5.12
N GLU A 185 19.19 12.69 5.13
CA GLU A 185 18.37 12.72 3.91
C GLU A 185 18.08 14.17 3.44
N PRO A 186 17.80 14.40 2.14
CA PRO A 186 17.40 15.71 1.64
C PRO A 186 16.01 16.09 2.19
N TRP A 187 16.00 16.63 3.40
CA TRP A 187 14.83 17.01 4.21
C TRP A 187 13.76 17.81 3.44
N LEU A 188 14.17 18.66 2.48
CA LEU A 188 13.26 19.39 1.60
C LEU A 188 12.40 18.47 0.74
N LYS A 189 12.99 17.40 0.18
CA LYS A 189 12.28 16.46 -0.70
C LYS A 189 11.20 15.69 0.07
N GLU A 190 11.51 15.27 1.30
CA GLU A 190 10.53 14.59 2.15
C GLU A 190 9.36 15.51 2.50
N ILE A 191 9.62 16.78 2.80
CA ILE A 191 8.56 17.78 3.00
C ILE A 191 7.67 17.87 1.76
N PHE A 192 8.25 17.97 0.55
CA PHE A 192 7.48 18.03 -0.70
C PHE A 192 6.66 16.76 -0.99
N ASP A 193 7.24 15.58 -0.76
CA ASP A 193 6.55 14.30 -0.96
C ASP A 193 5.39 14.13 0.04
N ARG A 194 5.55 14.62 1.28
CA ARG A 194 4.47 14.63 2.29
C ARG A 194 3.41 15.68 2.01
N LEU A 195 3.80 16.84 1.51
CA LEU A 195 2.89 17.94 1.17
C LEU A 195 1.98 17.56 0.00
N SER A 196 2.57 17.03 -1.08
CA SER A 196 1.85 16.58 -2.27
C SER A 196 0.90 15.41 -2.03
N THR A 197 1.09 14.65 -0.94
CA THR A 197 0.22 13.54 -0.53
C THR A 197 -0.75 13.90 0.59
N SER A 198 -0.67 15.11 1.13
CA SER A 198 -1.55 15.60 2.20
C SER A 198 -2.82 16.22 1.62
N ALA A 199 -3.95 15.89 2.24
CA ALA A 199 -5.24 16.48 1.87
C ALA A 199 -5.48 17.84 2.55
N LEU A 200 -4.69 18.16 3.59
CA LEU A 200 -4.78 19.42 4.32
C LEU A 200 -3.39 19.90 4.74
N GLY A 201 -3.04 21.13 4.36
CA GLY A 201 -1.88 21.85 4.90
C GLY A 201 -2.33 22.88 5.94
N ILE A 202 -1.78 22.83 7.15
CA ILE A 202 -2.04 23.79 8.23
C ILE A 202 -0.77 24.59 8.48
N LEU A 203 -0.89 25.92 8.40
CA LEU A 203 0.19 26.86 8.64
C LEU A 203 -0.03 27.57 9.98
N LEU A 204 0.88 27.35 10.94
CA LEU A 204 0.91 28.12 12.18
C LEU A 204 1.70 29.42 11.97
N VAL A 205 1.00 30.43 11.47
CA VAL A 205 1.62 31.72 11.13
C VAL A 205 1.80 32.58 12.38
N SER A 206 3.06 32.71 12.82
CA SER A 206 3.49 33.58 13.91
C SER A 206 4.52 34.61 13.43
N SER A 207 4.93 35.54 14.31
CA SER A 207 6.08 36.42 14.03
C SER A 207 7.37 35.62 13.82
N ASN A 208 7.52 34.48 14.49
CA ASN A 208 8.67 33.59 14.34
C ASN A 208 8.62 32.80 13.02
N TYR A 209 7.41 32.53 12.51
CA TYR A 209 7.19 31.89 11.22
C TYR A 209 7.54 32.81 10.06
N LEU A 210 7.21 34.10 10.16
CA LEU A 210 7.53 35.10 9.14
C LEU A 210 9.01 35.49 9.13
N ALA A 211 9.69 35.36 10.29
CA ALA A 211 11.11 35.66 10.44
C ALA A 211 12.04 34.53 9.95
N SER A 212 11.53 33.30 9.77
CA SER A 212 12.31 32.19 9.24
C SER A 212 12.22 32.12 7.71
N GLY A 213 13.38 32.21 7.03
CA GLY A 213 13.45 32.17 5.57
C GLY A 213 12.85 30.89 4.96
N ASN A 214 12.95 29.76 5.65
CA ASN A 214 12.45 28.47 5.18
C ASN A 214 10.92 28.35 5.23
N CYS A 215 10.28 28.83 6.31
CA CYS A 215 8.82 28.72 6.47
C CYS A 215 8.06 29.58 5.45
N LYS A 216 8.65 30.69 5.00
CA LYS A 216 8.08 31.51 3.93
C LYS A 216 8.04 30.78 2.59
N HIS A 217 9.05 29.96 2.29
CA HIS A 217 9.07 29.14 1.08
C HIS A 217 8.02 28.02 1.15
N GLU A 218 7.91 27.33 2.29
CA GLU A 218 6.87 26.31 2.52
C GLU A 218 5.44 26.86 2.37
N ALA A 219 5.17 28.05 2.94
CA ALA A 219 3.86 28.69 2.81
C ALA A 219 3.50 29.05 1.37
N GLN A 220 4.47 29.49 0.57
CA GLN A 220 4.25 29.81 -0.85
C GLN A 220 3.92 28.55 -1.66
N GLU A 221 4.55 27.42 -1.33
CA GLU A 221 4.31 26.14 -2.01
C GLU A 221 2.98 25.49 -1.61
N ILE A 222 2.55 25.62 -0.35
CA ILE A 222 1.21 25.17 0.07
C ILE A 222 0.13 25.94 -0.68
N ILE A 223 0.32 27.25 -0.85
CA ILE A 223 -0.63 28.10 -1.57
C ILE A 223 -0.62 27.77 -3.06
N SER A 224 0.54 27.53 -3.69
CA SER A 224 0.63 27.21 -5.12
C SER A 224 0.05 25.85 -5.50
N MET A 225 0.00 24.89 -4.55
CA MET A 225 -0.63 23.58 -4.75
C MET A 225 -2.14 23.57 -4.46
N SER A 226 -2.70 24.67 -3.95
CA SER A 226 -4.12 24.79 -3.61
C SER A 226 -4.98 25.35 -4.76
N ASP A 227 -4.34 25.81 -5.85
CA ASP A 227 -4.94 26.26 -7.12
C ASP A 227 -4.90 25.18 -8.20
#